data_AF-A0A9K3IPI7-F1
#
_entry.id   AF-A0A9K3IPI7-F1
#
_cell.length_a   1.000
_cell.length_b   1.000
_cell.length_c   1.000
_cell.angle_alpha   90.00
_cell.angle_beta   90.00
_cell.angle_gamma   90.00
#
_symmetry.space_group_name_H-M   'P 1'
#
loop_
_entity.id
_entity.type
_entity.pdbx_description
1 polymer ?
#
loop_
_entity_poly.entity_id
_entity_poly.type
_entity_poly.pdbx_seq_one_letter_code
_entity_poly.pdbx_strand_id
1 'polypeptide(L)'
;MSRQHISQTNSYIYTSHLLRFNSIQFNLIINPPIITTSYLLQFHCLFVCLIMDGKKLEYKGEEALKEIERLTREAEKVQQELLKEIITRNKNTEYLNKYMTMNDVQEFKQKVPVITYKHIYPYIQRIANGGEDSSLISGHPIVEMLCSSGTSGGEPKLMPTIAEDLDRRTFLYNMIMPIINQYVTGLDEGKAMFLYFVKAEMSTPCGLPARTVLTSYYKSKHFKGRSHDRYNDQTSPDEAILCDDSNQSMYCQLLSGMIHRQQVLRLGAVFASALLRAISFLERNWVSLCNDIRTGKLSPVITDSACRLAMSSILKSADPRLADEIENICSRRSWKGIVCNLWPKAKYIEAVVTGSMSQYIPALEYYSMGKLPLVCTMYASSECYFGVNLKPLCDPANVSFTLLPNMGYYEFIPLGKDETYGNEDDDEDISLNKLVDLVHVKTGCYYELVVTTFSGQFFITFFKNTCCYLQLRLVCNQKLLINT
;
A
#
# COMPACT_ATOMS: atom_id res chain seq x y z
N MET A 1 -54.04 -12.50 -39.58
CA MET A 1 -54.56 -11.66 -40.68
C MET A 1 -53.54 -10.54 -40.89
N SER A 2 -52.58 -10.70 -41.81
CA SER A 2 -52.64 -10.44 -43.27
C SER A 2 -52.33 -8.97 -43.62
N ARG A 3 -51.07 -8.66 -43.94
CA ARG A 3 -50.51 -8.34 -45.30
C ARG A 3 -50.73 -6.86 -45.67
N GLN A 4 -49.80 -6.11 -46.29
CA GLN A 4 -48.97 -6.32 -47.51
C GLN A 4 -47.60 -5.56 -47.36
N HIS A 5 -46.42 -6.04 -47.81
CA HIS A 5 -45.85 -6.16 -49.18
C HIS A 5 -45.51 -4.82 -49.88
N ILE A 6 -44.47 -4.62 -50.71
CA ILE A 6 -43.29 -5.41 -51.19
C ILE A 6 -42.25 -4.47 -51.85
N SER A 7 -40.96 -4.84 -51.89
CA SER A 7 -39.98 -4.68 -53.01
C SER A 7 -38.58 -5.15 -52.55
N GLN A 8 -38.13 -6.39 -52.84
CA GLN A 8 -37.24 -6.79 -53.97
C GLN A 8 -35.85 -6.08 -53.95
N THR A 9 -34.64 -6.68 -54.07
CA THR A 9 -34.11 -8.05 -54.29
C THR A 9 -32.56 -8.01 -54.01
N ASN A 10 -31.69 -9.05 -54.00
CA ASN A 10 -31.78 -10.48 -54.40
C ASN A 10 -30.74 -11.43 -53.70
N SER A 11 -31.05 -12.73 -53.72
CA SER A 11 -30.21 -13.96 -53.91
C SER A 11 -28.70 -14.09 -53.57
N TYR A 12 -28.39 -15.07 -52.68
CA TYR A 12 -27.48 -16.25 -52.84
C TYR A 12 -25.95 -16.06 -53.10
N ILE A 13 -24.99 -16.95 -52.74
CA ILE A 13 -24.78 -18.08 -51.77
C ILE A 13 -23.25 -18.35 -51.65
N TYR A 14 -22.79 -19.11 -50.64
CA TYR A 14 -21.48 -19.80 -50.42
C TYR A 14 -20.46 -19.91 -51.60
N THR A 15 -19.12 -20.03 -51.43
CA THR A 15 -18.31 -20.69 -50.37
C THR A 15 -16.83 -20.20 -50.36
N SER A 16 -16.08 -20.60 -49.33
CA SER A 16 -14.63 -20.49 -49.07
C SER A 16 -13.64 -20.72 -50.24
N HIS A 17 -12.43 -20.14 -50.15
CA HIS A 17 -11.17 -20.90 -50.30
C HIS A 17 -9.96 -20.25 -49.60
N LEU A 18 -9.12 -21.07 -48.96
CA LEU A 18 -7.75 -20.75 -48.53
C LEU A 18 -6.84 -20.52 -49.74
N LEU A 19 -5.77 -19.71 -49.59
CA LEU A 19 -4.49 -19.93 -50.29
C LEU A 19 -3.29 -19.35 -49.49
N ARG A 20 -2.18 -20.11 -49.45
CA ARG A 20 -0.84 -19.71 -48.94
C ARG A 20 0.11 -19.42 -50.11
N PHE A 21 1.30 -18.88 -49.80
CA PHE A 21 2.62 -18.86 -50.50
C PHE A 21 3.21 -17.43 -50.49
N ASN A 22 4.51 -17.14 -50.45
CA ASN A 22 5.80 -17.88 -50.36
C ASN A 22 6.78 -16.98 -49.54
N SER A 23 7.65 -17.48 -48.66
CA SER A 23 8.96 -18.14 -48.90
C SER A 23 10.05 -17.23 -49.53
N ILE A 24 11.00 -16.75 -48.72
CA ILE A 24 12.38 -16.41 -49.14
C ILE A 24 13.36 -16.95 -48.07
N GLN A 25 14.36 -17.72 -48.51
CA GLN A 25 15.47 -18.22 -47.69
C GLN A 25 16.73 -17.37 -47.91
N PHE A 26 17.59 -17.32 -46.90
CA PHE A 26 19.03 -17.29 -47.11
C PHE A 26 19.68 -18.38 -46.24
N ASN A 27 20.53 -19.21 -46.86
CA ASN A 27 21.31 -20.24 -46.19
C ASN A 27 22.71 -19.73 -45.89
N LEU A 28 23.26 -20.09 -44.72
CA LEU A 28 24.70 -20.28 -44.56
C LEU A 28 24.93 -21.41 -43.55
N ILE A 29 25.78 -22.36 -43.96
CA ILE A 29 26.02 -23.63 -43.28
C ILE A 29 27.44 -23.61 -42.72
N ILE A 30 27.66 -24.19 -41.52
CA ILE A 30 28.74 -25.16 -41.20
C ILE A 30 28.72 -25.52 -39.70
N ASN A 31 28.34 -26.77 -39.44
CA ASN A 31 28.66 -27.75 -38.38
C ASN A 31 28.90 -27.39 -36.88
N PRO A 32 28.56 -28.34 -35.97
CA PRO A 32 28.58 -28.14 -34.52
C PRO A 32 29.89 -28.56 -33.85
N PRO A 33 30.02 -28.29 -32.53
CA PRO A 33 30.55 -29.29 -31.62
C PRO A 33 29.54 -29.72 -30.55
N ILE A 34 29.65 -30.98 -30.17
CA ILE A 34 28.88 -31.65 -29.12
C ILE A 34 29.27 -31.05 -27.75
N ILE A 35 28.32 -30.45 -27.03
CA ILE A 35 28.45 -30.23 -25.57
C ILE A 35 27.16 -30.69 -24.87
N THR A 36 27.39 -31.48 -23.82
CA THR A 36 26.50 -32.34 -23.06
C THR A 36 25.22 -31.70 -22.48
N THR A 37 24.23 -32.57 -22.25
CA THR A 37 22.94 -32.35 -21.55
C THR A 37 23.07 -32.02 -20.05
N SER A 38 24.02 -31.16 -19.67
CA SER A 38 24.23 -30.66 -18.31
C SER A 38 23.78 -29.20 -18.12
N TYR A 39 23.82 -28.39 -19.18
CA TYR A 39 23.63 -26.93 -19.06
C TYR A 39 22.16 -26.46 -19.06
N LEU A 40 21.23 -27.26 -19.61
CA LEU A 40 19.81 -26.87 -19.72
C LEU A 40 19.05 -26.94 -18.38
N LEU A 41 19.42 -27.83 -17.44
CA LEU A 41 18.86 -27.79 -16.08
C LEU A 41 19.43 -26.61 -15.26
N GLN A 42 20.68 -26.21 -15.52
CA GLN A 42 21.33 -25.16 -14.74
C GLN A 42 20.73 -23.78 -15.03
N PHE A 43 20.35 -23.50 -16.29
CA PHE A 43 19.62 -22.26 -16.64
C PHE A 43 18.21 -22.18 -16.03
N HIS A 44 17.51 -23.31 -15.87
CA HIS A 44 16.17 -23.28 -15.27
C HIS A 44 16.20 -23.13 -13.74
N CYS A 45 17.21 -23.68 -13.06
CA CYS A 45 17.43 -23.45 -11.62
C CYS A 45 17.92 -22.02 -11.31
N LEU A 46 18.81 -21.46 -12.14
CA LEU A 46 19.31 -20.08 -11.95
C LEU A 46 18.22 -19.00 -12.10
N PHE A 47 17.12 -19.28 -12.80
CA PHE A 47 16.00 -18.33 -12.90
C PHE A 47 15.01 -18.40 -11.73
N VAL A 48 15.04 -19.48 -10.93
CA VAL A 48 14.14 -19.69 -9.79
C VAL A 48 14.80 -19.33 -8.45
N CYS A 49 16.13 -19.40 -8.32
CA CYS A 49 16.85 -18.97 -7.12
C CYS A 49 17.02 -17.45 -6.95
N LEU A 50 16.28 -16.62 -7.69
CA LEU A 50 16.27 -15.16 -7.50
C LEU A 50 15.14 -14.72 -6.56
N ILE A 51 15.23 -15.23 -5.33
CA ILE A 51 14.52 -14.75 -4.13
C ILE A 51 15.21 -13.44 -3.65
N MET A 52 14.60 -12.68 -2.74
CA MET A 52 14.71 -11.21 -2.64
C MET A 52 16.02 -10.61 -2.06
N ASP A 53 17.20 -11.10 -2.45
CA ASP A 53 18.52 -10.58 -2.02
C ASP A 53 19.29 -9.77 -3.09
N GLY A 54 18.64 -9.31 -4.16
CA GLY A 54 19.33 -8.56 -5.21
C GLY A 54 18.52 -8.16 -6.44
N LYS A 55 17.28 -7.68 -6.28
CA LYS A 55 16.38 -7.37 -7.41
C LYS A 55 15.83 -5.95 -7.41
N LYS A 56 15.66 -5.46 -8.65
CA LYS A 56 15.00 -4.22 -9.09
C LYS A 56 13.77 -3.86 -8.25
N LEU A 57 13.86 -2.79 -7.48
CA LEU A 57 12.73 -2.22 -6.72
C LEU A 57 11.83 -1.34 -7.60
N GLU A 58 12.41 -0.67 -8.59
CA GLU A 58 11.69 0.17 -9.55
C GLU A 58 11.04 -0.66 -10.66
N TYR A 59 9.93 -1.33 -10.34
CA TYR A 59 8.98 -1.77 -11.37
C TYR A 59 8.14 -0.59 -11.82
N LYS A 60 8.04 -0.37 -13.14
CA LYS A 60 7.29 0.75 -13.74
C LYS A 60 6.46 0.25 -14.93
N GLY A 61 5.29 0.86 -15.15
CA GLY A 61 4.40 0.52 -16.26
C GLY A 61 4.06 -0.97 -16.37
N GLU A 62 4.15 -1.53 -17.58
CA GLU A 62 3.82 -2.94 -17.85
C GLU A 62 4.62 -3.95 -17.03
N GLU A 63 5.86 -3.66 -16.64
CA GLU A 63 6.68 -4.61 -15.88
C GLU A 63 6.09 -4.88 -14.50
N ALA A 64 5.57 -3.84 -13.84
CA ALA A 64 4.86 -3.97 -12.56
C ALA A 64 3.60 -4.83 -12.73
N LEU A 65 2.85 -4.63 -13.81
CA LEU A 65 1.63 -5.39 -14.08
C LEU A 65 1.91 -6.86 -14.37
N LYS A 66 2.97 -7.15 -15.13
CA LYS A 66 3.44 -8.52 -15.40
C LYS A 66 3.94 -9.20 -14.12
N GLU A 67 4.59 -8.47 -13.21
CA GLU A 67 5.03 -9.03 -11.93
C GLU A 67 3.84 -9.29 -10.97
N ILE A 68 2.83 -8.41 -10.92
CA ILE A 68 1.56 -8.67 -10.19
C ILE A 68 0.86 -9.92 -10.76
N GLU A 69 0.80 -10.05 -12.08
CA GLU A 69 0.21 -11.23 -12.73
C GLU A 69 1.00 -12.51 -12.41
N ARG A 70 2.34 -12.44 -12.45
CA ARG A 70 3.22 -13.56 -12.06
C ARG A 70 3.00 -13.95 -10.59
N LEU A 71 3.05 -12.98 -9.68
CA LEU A 71 2.88 -13.19 -8.24
C LEU A 71 1.51 -13.79 -7.90
N THR A 72 0.43 -13.33 -8.53
CA THR A 72 -0.92 -13.88 -8.31
C THR A 72 -1.08 -15.27 -8.92
N ARG A 73 -0.55 -15.52 -10.12
CA ARG A 73 -0.57 -16.85 -10.77
C ARG A 73 0.28 -17.90 -10.06
N GLU A 74 1.40 -17.50 -9.47
CA GLU A 74 2.35 -18.39 -8.80
C GLU A 74 2.21 -18.34 -7.26
N ALA A 75 1.09 -17.82 -6.74
CA ALA A 75 0.91 -17.47 -5.32
C ALA A 75 1.28 -18.59 -4.33
N GLU A 76 0.87 -19.84 -4.60
CA GLU A 76 1.21 -20.99 -3.75
C GLU A 76 2.72 -21.23 -3.70
N LYS A 77 3.36 -21.29 -4.87
CA LYS A 77 4.81 -21.48 -5.01
C LYS A 77 5.57 -20.35 -4.30
N VAL A 78 5.16 -19.10 -4.52
CA VAL A 78 5.77 -17.92 -3.90
C VAL A 78 5.64 -17.99 -2.37
N GLN A 79 4.48 -18.37 -1.82
CA GLN A 79 4.30 -18.54 -0.37
C GLN A 79 5.17 -19.67 0.20
N GLN A 80 5.27 -20.81 -0.50
CA GLN A 80 6.12 -21.93 -0.08
C GLN A 80 7.62 -21.57 -0.12
N GLU A 81 8.07 -20.82 -1.13
CA GLU A 81 9.45 -20.33 -1.25
C GLU A 81 9.76 -19.27 -0.17
N LEU A 82 8.85 -18.33 0.04
CA LEU A 82 8.95 -17.28 1.06
C LEU A 82 9.03 -17.86 2.48
N LEU A 83 8.18 -18.84 2.81
CA LEU A 83 8.21 -19.46 4.13
C LEU A 83 9.51 -20.23 4.38
N LYS A 84 9.99 -21.00 3.38
CA LYS A 84 11.30 -21.67 3.45
C LYS A 84 12.42 -20.67 3.71
N GLU A 85 12.37 -19.51 3.08
CA GLU A 85 13.35 -18.44 3.29
C GLU A 85 13.27 -17.84 4.69
N ILE A 86 12.08 -17.49 5.18
CA ILE A 86 11.87 -16.96 6.54
C ILE A 86 12.40 -17.94 7.59
N ILE A 87 12.07 -19.24 7.47
CA ILE A 87 12.59 -20.28 8.35
C ILE A 87 14.12 -20.38 8.21
N THR A 88 14.66 -20.40 7.00
CA THR A 88 16.12 -20.52 6.76
C THR A 88 16.91 -19.37 7.38
N ARG A 89 16.40 -18.15 7.29
CA ARG A 89 17.00 -16.93 7.88
C ARG A 89 16.88 -16.94 9.41
N ASN A 90 15.74 -17.36 9.96
CA ASN A 90 15.43 -17.22 11.39
C ASN A 90 15.63 -18.50 12.23
N LYS A 91 16.01 -19.64 11.63
CA LYS A 91 16.18 -20.95 12.31
C LYS A 91 17.03 -20.92 13.58
N ASN A 92 18.03 -20.05 13.64
CA ASN A 92 18.95 -19.96 14.77
C ASN A 92 18.43 -19.05 15.90
N THR A 93 17.21 -18.50 15.79
CA THR A 93 16.66 -17.55 16.77
C THR A 93 16.21 -18.22 18.07
N GLU A 94 16.22 -17.50 19.19
CA GLU A 94 15.72 -18.02 20.47
C GLU A 94 14.24 -18.42 20.36
N TYR A 95 13.44 -17.70 19.57
CA TYR A 95 12.04 -18.04 19.35
C TYR A 95 11.85 -19.35 18.58
N LEU A 96 12.41 -19.51 17.37
CA LEU A 96 12.17 -20.72 16.58
C LEU A 96 12.81 -21.97 17.20
N ASN A 97 13.98 -21.87 17.84
CA ASN A 97 14.63 -22.99 18.52
C ASN A 97 13.81 -23.57 19.69
N LYS A 98 12.79 -22.87 20.21
CA LYS A 98 11.87 -23.44 21.22
C LYS A 98 10.88 -24.45 20.64
N TYR A 99 10.64 -24.40 19.33
CA TYR A 99 9.60 -25.18 18.66
C TYR A 99 10.14 -26.10 17.57
N MET A 100 11.25 -25.74 16.91
CA MET A 100 11.76 -26.42 15.70
C MET A 100 13.16 -27.00 15.90
N THR A 101 13.45 -28.12 15.22
CA THR A 101 14.79 -28.72 15.16
C THR A 101 15.23 -29.09 13.75
N MET A 102 14.29 -29.50 12.89
CA MET A 102 14.54 -29.86 11.48
C MET A 102 14.57 -28.62 10.57
N ASN A 103 13.88 -27.54 10.97
CA ASN A 103 13.85 -26.26 10.25
C ASN A 103 13.23 -26.36 8.84
N ASP A 104 12.18 -27.18 8.71
CA ASP A 104 11.38 -27.30 7.49
C ASP A 104 9.94 -26.77 7.66
N VAL A 105 9.25 -26.61 6.53
CA VAL A 105 7.88 -26.05 6.47
C VAL A 105 6.85 -26.92 7.19
N GLN A 106 7.01 -28.24 7.17
CA GLN A 106 6.06 -29.17 7.77
C GLN A 106 6.15 -29.11 9.29
N GLU A 107 7.37 -29.09 9.82
CA GLU A 107 7.61 -28.87 11.25
C GLU A 107 7.08 -27.50 11.71
N PHE A 108 7.29 -26.45 10.91
CA PHE A 108 6.85 -25.09 11.23
C PHE A 108 5.33 -25.05 11.46
N LYS A 109 4.55 -25.59 10.51
CA LYS A 109 3.08 -25.69 10.59
C LYS A 109 2.56 -26.59 11.71
N GLN A 110 3.38 -27.52 12.21
CA GLN A 110 2.97 -28.49 13.22
C GLN A 110 3.35 -28.09 14.65
N LYS A 111 4.41 -27.29 14.85
CA LYS A 111 5.00 -27.05 16.17
C LYS A 111 5.05 -25.58 16.60
N VAL A 112 5.11 -24.64 15.66
CA VAL A 112 5.17 -23.22 16.01
C VAL A 112 3.73 -22.72 16.25
N PRO A 113 3.40 -22.20 17.44
CA PRO A 113 2.02 -21.85 17.77
C PRO A 113 1.57 -20.55 17.11
N VAL A 114 0.25 -20.43 16.92
CA VAL A 114 -0.39 -19.15 16.61
C VAL A 114 -0.35 -18.27 17.86
N ILE A 115 0.10 -17.02 17.71
CA ILE A 115 0.33 -16.12 18.84
C ILE A 115 -0.31 -14.75 18.68
N THR A 116 -0.58 -14.12 19.82
CA THR A 116 -0.96 -12.71 19.92
C THR A 116 0.24 -11.85 20.32
N TYR A 117 0.11 -10.53 20.23
CA TYR A 117 1.16 -9.59 20.68
C TYR A 117 1.64 -9.85 22.13
N LYS A 118 0.75 -10.32 23.03
CA LYS A 118 1.08 -10.65 24.43
C LYS A 118 2.27 -11.62 24.54
N HIS A 119 2.37 -12.58 23.61
CA HIS A 119 3.34 -13.68 23.64
C HIS A 119 4.74 -13.28 23.15
N ILE A 120 4.81 -12.40 22.15
CA ILE A 120 6.07 -11.90 21.58
C ILE A 120 6.60 -10.67 22.35
N TYR A 121 5.74 -9.99 23.11
CA TYR A 121 6.09 -8.80 23.90
C TYR A 121 7.30 -8.96 24.83
N PRO A 122 7.52 -10.08 25.56
CA PRO A 122 8.72 -10.26 26.39
C PRO A 122 10.03 -10.18 25.59
N TYR A 123 10.05 -10.72 24.37
CA TYR A 123 11.22 -10.63 23.49
C TYR A 123 11.43 -9.21 22.97
N ILE A 124 10.33 -8.51 22.63
CA ILE A 124 10.37 -7.11 22.19
C ILE A 124 10.89 -6.21 23.32
N GLN A 125 10.49 -6.45 24.58
CA GLN A 125 11.04 -5.75 25.74
C GLN A 125 12.54 -6.04 25.94
N ARG A 126 12.98 -7.29 25.78
CA ARG A 126 14.41 -7.64 25.88
C ARG A 126 15.27 -6.94 24.84
N ILE A 127 14.79 -6.83 23.60
CA ILE A 127 15.46 -6.05 22.54
C ILE A 127 15.40 -4.54 22.84
N ALA A 128 14.20 -3.98 23.02
CA ALA A 128 13.97 -2.53 23.13
C ALA A 128 14.51 -1.91 24.43
N ASN A 129 14.38 -2.61 25.55
CA ASN A 129 14.73 -2.11 26.88
C ASN A 129 16.05 -2.72 27.38
N GLY A 130 16.25 -4.03 27.17
CA GLY A 130 17.45 -4.75 27.62
C GLY A 130 18.66 -4.58 26.70
N GLY A 131 18.46 -4.17 25.44
CA GLY A 131 19.53 -4.10 24.45
C GLY A 131 20.05 -5.48 24.01
N GLU A 132 19.26 -6.54 24.21
CA GLU A 132 19.60 -7.88 23.75
C GLU A 132 19.56 -7.97 22.21
N ASP A 133 20.35 -8.92 21.68
CA ASP A 133 20.54 -9.07 20.24
C ASP A 133 19.25 -9.47 19.50
N SER A 134 19.17 -9.11 18.22
CA SER A 134 17.98 -9.39 17.40
C SER A 134 17.69 -10.88 17.21
N SER A 135 18.70 -11.75 17.37
CA SER A 135 18.59 -13.21 17.35
C SER A 135 17.59 -13.79 18.37
N LEU A 136 17.04 -13.00 19.29
CA LEU A 136 15.85 -13.40 20.05
C LEU A 136 14.68 -13.82 19.13
N ILE A 137 14.46 -13.11 18.02
CA ILE A 137 13.30 -13.31 17.12
C ILE A 137 13.64 -13.27 15.62
N SER A 138 14.73 -12.60 15.22
CA SER A 138 15.10 -12.42 13.81
C SER A 138 16.58 -12.74 13.58
N GLY A 139 16.89 -13.42 12.48
CA GLY A 139 18.27 -13.61 12.02
C GLY A 139 18.90 -12.34 11.44
N HIS A 140 18.14 -11.24 11.34
CA HIS A 140 18.59 -9.94 10.87
C HIS A 140 18.49 -8.90 11.99
N PRO A 141 19.38 -7.89 12.03
CA PRO A 141 19.29 -6.79 12.99
C PRO A 141 17.95 -6.04 12.88
N ILE A 142 17.24 -5.93 14.00
CA ILE A 142 16.10 -5.02 14.16
C ILE A 142 16.65 -3.59 14.16
N VAL A 143 16.17 -2.75 13.23
CA VAL A 143 16.72 -1.39 13.02
C VAL A 143 15.86 -0.30 13.66
N GLU A 144 14.59 -0.59 13.94
CA GLU A 144 13.65 0.30 14.63
C GLU A 144 12.44 -0.49 15.15
N MET A 145 11.65 0.14 16.02
CA MET A 145 10.36 -0.38 16.51
C MET A 145 9.21 0.46 15.93
N LEU A 146 8.32 -0.18 15.19
CA LEU A 146 7.20 0.49 14.54
C LEU A 146 5.98 0.53 15.46
N CYS A 147 5.59 1.72 15.90
CA CYS A 147 4.41 1.91 16.73
C CYS A 147 3.15 1.63 15.88
N SER A 148 2.42 0.57 16.22
CA SER A 148 1.10 0.27 15.68
C SER A 148 0.05 1.23 16.25
N SER A 149 -1.09 1.36 15.57
CA SER A 149 -2.23 2.13 16.08
C SER A 149 -3.09 1.34 17.08
N GLY A 150 -2.97 0.01 17.07
CA GLY A 150 -3.52 -0.84 18.12
C GLY A 150 -2.68 -0.75 19.38
N THR A 151 -3.33 -0.66 20.54
CA THR A 151 -2.68 -0.59 21.85
C THR A 151 -2.69 -1.93 22.58
N SER A 152 -1.87 -2.06 23.62
CA SER A 152 -1.84 -3.17 24.57
C SER A 152 -1.53 -2.60 25.95
N GLY A 153 -2.48 -2.68 26.89
CA GLY A 153 -2.33 -2.05 28.21
C GLY A 153 -2.33 -0.51 28.18
N GLY A 154 -2.92 0.10 27.15
CA GLY A 154 -2.94 1.56 26.93
C GLY A 154 -1.84 2.07 26.00
N GLU A 155 -0.69 1.39 25.94
CA GLU A 155 0.46 1.80 25.13
C GLU A 155 0.39 1.27 23.69
N PRO A 156 0.95 1.98 22.68
CA PRO A 156 1.07 1.48 21.31
C PRO A 156 1.90 0.19 21.23
N LYS A 157 1.42 -0.80 20.46
CA LYS A 157 2.22 -2.02 20.21
C LYS A 157 3.48 -1.65 19.41
N LEU A 158 4.66 -1.96 19.93
CA LEU A 158 5.95 -1.82 19.26
C LEU A 158 6.20 -3.03 18.37
N MET A 159 6.40 -2.82 17.07
CA MET A 159 6.56 -3.88 16.08
C MET A 159 7.98 -3.90 15.48
N PRO A 160 8.79 -4.95 15.72
CA PRO A 160 10.16 -5.01 15.23
C PRO A 160 10.20 -5.10 13.71
N THR A 161 11.11 -4.36 13.09
CA THR A 161 11.30 -4.35 11.63
C THR A 161 12.78 -4.36 11.26
N ILE A 162 13.11 -4.98 10.13
CA ILE A 162 14.46 -5.09 9.59
C ILE A 162 14.62 -4.19 8.36
N ALA A 163 15.86 -3.86 8.00
CA ALA A 163 16.14 -2.89 6.92
C ALA A 163 15.44 -3.23 5.59
N GLU A 164 15.36 -4.51 5.23
CA GLU A 164 14.70 -5.01 4.02
C GLU A 164 13.18 -4.81 3.98
N ASP A 165 12.51 -4.64 5.13
CA ASP A 165 11.06 -4.41 5.14
C ASP A 165 10.72 -3.07 4.45
N LEU A 166 11.67 -2.13 4.46
CA LEU A 166 11.58 -0.88 3.72
C LEU A 166 11.62 -1.10 2.20
N ASP A 167 12.41 -2.05 1.72
CA ASP A 167 12.46 -2.46 0.31
C ASP A 167 11.13 -3.13 -0.09
N ARG A 168 10.61 -4.04 0.74
CA ARG A 168 9.27 -4.65 0.57
C ARG A 168 8.15 -3.60 0.53
N ARG A 169 8.15 -2.63 1.45
CA ARG A 169 7.20 -1.49 1.45
C ARG A 169 7.27 -0.68 0.16
N THR A 170 8.49 -0.34 -0.29
CA THR A 170 8.73 0.41 -1.53
C THR A 170 8.25 -0.36 -2.76
N PHE A 171 8.48 -1.67 -2.81
CA PHE A 171 7.94 -2.55 -3.85
C PHE A 171 6.41 -2.43 -3.96
N LEU A 172 5.68 -2.49 -2.84
CA LEU A 172 4.22 -2.34 -2.86
C LEU A 172 3.77 -0.95 -3.37
N TYR A 173 4.40 0.14 -2.91
CA TYR A 173 4.10 1.48 -3.41
C TYR A 173 4.30 1.60 -4.94
N ASN A 174 5.35 0.98 -5.48
CA ASN A 174 5.64 0.98 -6.91
C ASN A 174 4.61 0.20 -7.76
N MET A 175 3.79 -0.67 -7.15
CA MET A 175 2.67 -1.34 -7.84
C MET A 175 1.45 -0.43 -8.04
N ILE A 176 1.25 0.58 -7.19
CA ILE A 176 0.00 1.36 -7.11
C ILE A 176 -0.25 2.17 -8.40
N MET A 177 0.70 3.00 -8.82
CA MET A 177 0.51 3.85 -10.00
C MET A 177 0.32 3.06 -11.31
N PRO A 178 1.10 1.99 -11.60
CA PRO A 178 0.83 1.10 -12.73
C PRO A 178 -0.59 0.51 -12.75
N ILE A 179 -1.17 0.17 -11.59
CA ILE A 179 -2.57 -0.27 -11.51
C ILE A 179 -3.50 0.88 -11.89
N ILE A 180 -3.36 2.05 -11.25
CA ILE A 180 -4.25 3.21 -11.46
C ILE A 180 -4.22 3.68 -12.92
N ASN A 181 -3.06 3.66 -13.57
CA ASN A 181 -2.87 4.11 -14.95
C ASN A 181 -3.67 3.29 -15.98
N GLN A 182 -4.12 2.06 -15.65
CA GLN A 182 -5.05 1.29 -16.48
C GLN A 182 -6.49 1.86 -16.48
N TYR A 183 -6.83 2.65 -15.45
CA TYR A 183 -8.18 3.19 -15.23
C TYR A 183 -8.26 4.71 -15.41
N VAL A 184 -7.18 5.43 -15.11
CA VAL A 184 -7.11 6.90 -15.18
C VAL A 184 -5.87 7.31 -15.97
N THR A 185 -6.09 7.73 -17.22
CA THR A 185 -5.02 8.13 -18.15
C THR A 185 -4.53 9.57 -17.92
N GLY A 186 -3.32 9.88 -18.38
CA GLY A 186 -2.72 11.22 -18.31
C GLY A 186 -2.58 11.73 -16.89
N LEU A 187 -2.02 10.93 -15.98
CA LEU A 187 -1.67 11.35 -14.61
C LEU A 187 -0.24 11.88 -14.50
N ASP A 188 0.59 11.62 -15.53
CA ASP A 188 1.95 12.11 -15.73
C ASP A 188 2.02 13.53 -16.33
N GLU A 189 0.87 14.11 -16.68
CA GLU A 189 0.72 15.47 -17.23
C GLU A 189 0.57 16.56 -16.14
N GLY A 190 0.70 16.21 -14.87
CA GLY A 190 0.45 17.12 -13.76
C GLY A 190 0.92 16.58 -12.41
N LYS A 191 0.34 17.11 -11.33
CA LYS A 191 0.80 16.89 -9.96
C LYS A 191 -0.20 16.13 -9.08
N ALA A 192 0.34 15.50 -8.05
CA ALA A 192 -0.40 14.93 -6.94
C ALA A 192 -0.37 15.89 -5.73
N MET A 193 -1.53 16.23 -5.17
CA MET A 193 -1.64 16.90 -3.88
C MET A 193 -1.98 15.87 -2.80
N PHE A 194 -1.01 15.03 -2.45
CA PHE A 194 -1.15 14.09 -1.35
C PHE A 194 -0.55 14.71 -0.07
N LEU A 195 -1.33 14.70 1.01
CA LEU A 195 -0.95 15.28 2.30
C LEU A 195 -0.31 14.21 3.18
N TYR A 196 0.97 14.39 3.46
CA TYR A 196 1.79 13.48 4.25
C TYR A 196 2.14 14.11 5.59
N PHE A 197 2.11 13.34 6.67
CA PHE A 197 2.40 13.87 8.01
C PHE A 197 3.31 12.91 8.76
N VAL A 198 4.47 13.40 9.19
CA VAL A 198 5.24 12.75 10.25
C VAL A 198 4.51 12.88 11.60
N LYS A 199 4.87 12.02 12.53
CA LYS A 199 4.45 12.06 13.94
C LYS A 199 5.69 12.03 14.82
N ALA A 200 5.53 12.45 16.07
CA ALA A 200 6.53 12.35 17.11
C ALA A 200 7.20 10.96 17.12
N GLU A 201 8.52 10.98 17.28
CA GLU A 201 9.38 9.82 17.41
C GLU A 201 9.86 9.75 18.86
N MET A 202 10.09 8.53 19.35
CA MET A 202 10.73 8.28 20.64
C MET A 202 11.96 7.40 20.42
N SER A 203 12.80 7.29 21.44
CA SER A 203 13.87 6.29 21.49
C SER A 203 13.52 5.24 22.53
N THR A 204 13.77 3.97 22.24
CA THR A 204 13.71 2.92 23.26
C THR A 204 14.88 3.07 24.24
N PRO A 205 14.83 2.46 25.45
CA PRO A 205 15.94 2.56 26.41
C PRO A 205 17.30 2.07 25.87
N CYS A 206 17.33 1.13 24.93
CA CYS A 206 18.57 0.69 24.26
C CYS A 206 19.03 1.58 23.08
N GLY A 207 18.27 2.62 22.73
CA GLY A 207 18.61 3.56 21.66
C GLY A 207 18.02 3.25 20.28
N LEU A 208 17.18 2.22 20.13
CA LEU A 208 16.48 1.98 18.87
C LEU A 208 15.41 3.07 18.64
N PRO A 209 15.27 3.63 17.42
CA PRO A 209 14.16 4.52 17.10
C PRO A 209 12.82 3.79 17.26
N ALA A 210 11.83 4.46 17.83
CA ALA A 210 10.45 3.99 17.90
C ALA A 210 9.48 5.05 17.35
N ARG A 211 8.73 4.70 16.31
CA ARG A 211 7.91 5.65 15.53
C ARG A 211 6.87 4.96 14.66
N THR A 212 5.90 5.70 14.12
CA THR A 212 4.93 5.10 13.20
C THR A 212 5.56 4.70 11.87
N VAL A 213 5.05 3.64 11.23
CA VAL A 213 5.55 3.11 9.94
C VAL A 213 5.59 4.17 8.83
N LEU A 214 4.65 5.11 8.83
CA LEU A 214 4.63 6.22 7.86
C LEU A 214 5.74 7.24 8.15
N THR A 215 5.97 7.60 9.43
CA THR A 215 7.10 8.46 9.82
C THR A 215 8.44 7.84 9.40
N SER A 216 8.63 6.54 9.67
CA SER A 216 9.81 5.78 9.20
C SER A 216 9.95 5.90 7.68
N TYR A 217 8.89 5.60 6.93
CA TYR A 217 8.92 5.64 5.46
C TYR A 217 9.29 7.03 4.92
N TYR A 218 8.64 8.10 5.39
CA TYR A 218 8.91 9.47 4.92
C TYR A 218 10.32 9.94 5.31
N LYS A 219 10.82 9.59 6.50
CA LYS A 219 12.19 9.95 6.92
C LYS A 219 13.28 9.07 6.26
N SER A 220 12.91 8.02 5.51
CA SER A 220 13.82 7.06 4.88
C SER A 220 14.51 7.53 3.59
N LYS A 221 15.54 6.78 3.18
CA LYS A 221 16.24 6.95 1.89
C LYS A 221 15.34 6.71 0.66
N HIS A 222 14.31 5.86 0.76
CA HIS A 222 13.42 5.53 -0.36
C HIS A 222 12.43 6.65 -0.67
N PHE A 223 12.04 7.41 0.36
CA PHE A 223 11.24 8.61 0.17
C PHE A 223 12.13 9.78 -0.24
N LYS A 224 13.10 10.19 0.60
CA LYS A 224 13.95 11.38 0.35
C LYS A 224 14.83 11.29 -0.89
N GLY A 225 15.30 10.08 -1.23
CA GLY A 225 16.16 9.80 -2.37
C GLY A 225 15.42 9.25 -3.59
N ARG A 226 14.08 9.38 -3.65
CA ARG A 226 13.28 8.87 -4.77
C ARG A 226 13.70 9.49 -6.10
N SER A 227 13.82 8.67 -7.14
CA SER A 227 14.03 9.14 -8.51
C SER A 227 12.81 9.96 -8.97
N HIS A 228 13.03 10.97 -9.83
CA HIS A 228 11.91 11.76 -10.35
C HIS A 228 10.97 10.85 -11.17
N ASP A 229 9.71 10.78 -10.74
CA ASP A 229 8.64 10.04 -11.39
C ASP A 229 7.46 10.98 -11.67
N ARG A 230 7.07 11.09 -12.94
CA ARG A 230 5.97 11.94 -13.38
C ARG A 230 4.63 11.56 -12.76
N TYR A 231 4.41 10.27 -12.48
CA TYR A 231 3.17 9.81 -11.84
C TYR A 231 3.08 10.15 -10.34
N ASN A 232 4.22 10.53 -9.74
CA ASN A 232 4.36 10.86 -8.33
C ASN A 232 4.95 12.27 -8.09
N ASP A 233 4.86 13.17 -9.07
CA ASP A 233 5.25 14.58 -8.92
C ASP A 233 4.32 15.27 -7.91
N GLN A 234 4.81 15.50 -6.69
CA GLN A 234 4.01 16.06 -5.59
C GLN A 234 3.91 17.58 -5.67
N THR A 235 2.88 18.15 -5.04
CA THR A 235 2.85 19.57 -4.68
C THR A 235 3.64 19.86 -3.41
N SER A 236 3.57 18.95 -2.43
CA SER A 236 4.18 19.13 -1.11
C SER A 236 5.70 18.97 -1.17
N PRO A 237 6.51 19.96 -0.73
CA PRO A 237 7.95 19.79 -0.60
C PRO A 237 8.28 18.88 0.60
N ASP A 238 9.38 18.13 0.52
CA ASP A 238 9.78 17.15 1.53
C ASP A 238 10.00 17.80 2.90
N GLU A 239 10.53 19.02 2.95
CA GLU A 239 10.72 19.79 4.18
C GLU A 239 9.39 20.04 4.91
N ALA A 240 8.31 20.33 4.18
CA ALA A 240 6.99 20.53 4.78
C ALA A 240 6.36 19.20 5.24
N ILE A 241 6.62 18.10 4.54
CA ILE A 241 6.18 16.74 4.92
C ILE A 241 6.87 16.28 6.20
N LEU A 242 8.15 16.64 6.34
CA LEU A 242 9.03 16.22 7.42
C LEU A 242 9.06 17.16 8.63
N CYS A 243 8.35 18.29 8.56
CA CYS A 243 8.18 19.22 9.67
C CYS A 243 7.41 18.57 10.83
N ASP A 244 8.03 18.53 12.02
CA ASP A 244 7.43 17.91 13.20
C ASP A 244 6.26 18.73 13.78
N ASP A 245 6.16 20.04 13.46
CA ASP A 245 4.96 20.84 13.75
C ASP A 245 3.86 20.59 12.70
N SER A 246 2.87 19.79 13.10
CA SER A 246 1.73 19.43 12.25
C SER A 246 0.92 20.61 11.70
N ASN A 247 0.88 21.77 12.36
CA ASN A 247 0.16 22.95 11.85
C ASN A 247 0.97 23.63 10.75
N GLN A 248 2.29 23.75 10.93
CA GLN A 248 3.19 24.32 9.92
C GLN A 248 3.28 23.41 8.70
N SER A 249 3.41 22.10 8.92
CA SER A 249 3.33 21.07 7.88
C SER A 249 2.03 21.18 7.07
N MET A 250 0.87 21.23 7.74
CA MET A 250 -0.45 21.37 7.10
C MET A 250 -0.55 22.67 6.29
N TYR A 251 -0.11 23.80 6.85
CA TYR A 251 -0.17 25.11 6.20
C TYR A 251 0.69 25.15 4.93
N CYS A 252 1.95 24.72 5.01
CA CYS A 252 2.88 24.74 3.88
C CYS A 252 2.43 23.79 2.75
N GLN A 253 1.95 22.60 3.08
CA GLN A 253 1.44 21.64 2.08
C GLN A 253 0.18 22.15 1.38
N LEU A 254 -0.80 22.69 2.13
CA LEU A 254 -1.99 23.31 1.54
C LEU A 254 -1.64 24.54 0.69
N LEU A 255 -0.75 25.41 1.16
CA LEU A 255 -0.28 26.57 0.40
C LEU A 255 0.35 26.17 -0.94
N SER A 256 1.23 25.16 -0.94
CA SER A 256 1.80 24.64 -2.20
C SER A 256 0.74 23.99 -3.10
N GLY A 257 -0.21 23.24 -2.52
CA GLY A 257 -1.33 22.65 -3.25
C GLY A 257 -2.27 23.68 -3.89
N MET A 258 -2.41 24.85 -3.28
CA MET A 258 -3.17 26.00 -3.79
C MET A 258 -2.42 26.74 -4.90
N ILE A 259 -1.10 26.95 -4.73
CA ILE A 259 -0.23 27.53 -5.78
C ILE A 259 -0.26 26.66 -7.05
N HIS A 260 -0.18 25.34 -6.89
CA HIS A 260 -0.19 24.40 -8.00
C HIS A 260 -1.60 23.97 -8.47
N ARG A 261 -2.69 24.65 -8.04
CA ARG A 261 -4.07 24.14 -8.18
C ARG A 261 -4.50 23.74 -9.59
N GLN A 262 -3.97 24.41 -10.63
CA GLN A 262 -4.26 24.12 -12.04
C GLN A 262 -3.47 22.93 -12.62
N GLN A 263 -2.58 22.33 -11.83
CA GLN A 263 -1.78 21.16 -12.18
C GLN A 263 -2.21 19.91 -11.40
N VAL A 264 -3.00 20.05 -10.33
CA VAL A 264 -3.41 18.92 -9.47
C VAL A 264 -4.39 18.01 -10.21
N LEU A 265 -3.96 16.76 -10.46
CA LEU A 265 -4.74 15.70 -11.11
C LEU A 265 -5.26 14.63 -10.15
N ARG A 266 -4.64 14.49 -8.99
CA ARG A 266 -5.13 13.67 -7.87
C ARG A 266 -4.81 14.37 -6.56
N LEU A 267 -5.66 14.19 -5.56
CA LEU A 267 -5.44 14.73 -4.22
C LEU A 267 -5.88 13.74 -3.16
N GLY A 268 -5.27 13.81 -1.97
CA GLY A 268 -5.50 12.77 -0.99
C GLY A 268 -4.76 12.94 0.33
N ALA A 269 -4.94 11.95 1.19
CA ALA A 269 -4.18 11.70 2.40
C ALA A 269 -4.38 10.22 2.77
N VAL A 270 -3.51 9.63 3.58
CA VAL A 270 -3.58 8.18 3.90
C VAL A 270 -4.97 7.76 4.41
N PHE A 271 -5.60 8.58 5.26
CA PHE A 271 -6.94 8.33 5.78
C PHE A 271 -7.90 9.47 5.42
N ALA A 272 -9.18 9.14 5.18
CA ALA A 272 -10.24 10.12 4.96
C ALA A 272 -10.30 11.20 6.06
N SER A 273 -10.10 10.81 7.32
CA SER A 273 -10.03 11.70 8.48
C SER A 273 -8.86 12.70 8.45
N ALA A 274 -7.76 12.39 7.75
CA ALA A 274 -6.66 13.33 7.55
C ALA A 274 -7.02 14.38 6.50
N LEU A 275 -7.62 13.97 5.37
CA LEU A 275 -8.08 14.90 4.33
C LEU A 275 -9.21 15.82 4.83
N LEU A 276 -10.17 15.29 5.59
CA LEU A 276 -11.23 16.11 6.21
C LEU A 276 -10.68 17.12 7.23
N ARG A 277 -9.67 16.75 8.02
CA ARG A 277 -8.96 17.71 8.89
C ARG A 277 -8.24 18.79 8.09
N ALA A 278 -7.67 18.47 6.93
CA ALA A 278 -7.06 19.45 6.04
C ALA A 278 -8.09 20.41 5.43
N ILE A 279 -9.26 19.92 5.02
CA ILE A 279 -10.37 20.77 4.54
C ILE A 279 -10.85 21.71 5.66
N SER A 280 -11.03 21.20 6.89
CA SER A 280 -11.37 22.02 8.06
C SER A 280 -10.26 23.00 8.47
N PHE A 281 -8.99 22.66 8.25
CA PHE A 281 -7.87 23.60 8.44
C PHE A 281 -7.93 24.72 7.41
N LEU A 282 -8.18 24.39 6.13
CA LEU A 282 -8.33 25.36 5.05
C LEU A 282 -9.52 26.30 5.30
N GLU A 283 -10.66 25.78 5.76
CA GLU A 283 -11.85 26.58 6.12
C GLU A 283 -11.56 27.67 7.16
N ARG A 284 -10.64 27.40 8.10
CA ARG A 284 -10.22 28.35 9.14
C ARG A 284 -9.07 29.27 8.74
N ASN A 285 -8.26 28.91 7.74
CA ASN A 285 -6.98 29.57 7.43
C ASN A 285 -6.87 30.11 5.99
N TRP A 286 -7.89 29.95 5.13
CA TRP A 286 -7.80 30.36 3.72
C TRP A 286 -7.49 31.85 3.53
N VAL A 287 -7.91 32.72 4.45
CA VAL A 287 -7.61 34.17 4.40
C VAL A 287 -6.10 34.41 4.47
N SER A 288 -5.41 33.76 5.41
CA SER A 288 -3.95 33.84 5.55
C SER A 288 -3.24 33.24 4.34
N LEU A 289 -3.72 32.09 3.85
CA LEU A 289 -3.16 31.44 2.67
C LEU A 289 -3.32 32.29 1.40
N CYS A 290 -4.47 32.94 1.19
CA CYS A 290 -4.69 33.93 0.13
C CYS A 290 -3.78 35.14 0.29
N ASN A 291 -3.58 35.65 1.51
CA ASN A 291 -2.66 36.78 1.75
C ASN A 291 -1.20 36.43 1.43
N ASP A 292 -0.74 35.23 1.78
CA ASP A 292 0.63 34.78 1.47
C ASP A 292 0.83 34.68 -0.06
N ILE A 293 -0.14 34.11 -0.79
CA ILE A 293 -0.16 34.08 -2.27
C ILE A 293 -0.17 35.51 -2.84
N ARG A 294 -1.05 36.38 -2.35
CA ARG A 294 -1.23 37.77 -2.81
C ARG A 294 0.02 38.63 -2.63
N THR A 295 0.76 38.41 -1.54
CA THR A 295 1.96 39.20 -1.19
C THR A 295 3.26 38.56 -1.64
N GLY A 296 3.26 37.28 -2.00
CA GLY A 296 4.48 36.51 -2.27
C GLY A 296 5.35 36.31 -1.03
N LYS A 297 4.78 36.38 0.17
CA LYS A 297 5.50 36.29 1.45
C LYS A 297 4.86 35.27 2.36
N LEU A 298 5.65 34.32 2.85
CA LEU A 298 5.18 33.31 3.79
C LEU A 298 4.95 33.90 5.18
N SER A 299 3.77 33.62 5.74
CA SER A 299 3.33 34.01 7.08
C SER A 299 4.42 33.85 8.15
N PRO A 300 4.56 34.81 9.10
CA PRO A 300 5.50 34.69 10.21
C PRO A 300 5.14 33.57 11.21
N VAL A 301 3.92 33.00 11.12
CA VAL A 301 3.50 31.84 11.93
C VAL A 301 4.32 30.59 11.60
N ILE A 302 4.88 30.49 10.39
CA ILE A 302 5.76 29.39 10.00
C ILE A 302 7.18 29.69 10.52
N THR A 303 7.52 29.17 11.70
CA THR A 303 8.84 29.37 12.33
C THR A 303 9.89 28.38 11.85
N ASP A 304 9.50 27.22 11.34
CA ASP A 304 10.42 26.16 10.89
C ASP A 304 11.27 26.60 9.69
N SER A 305 12.59 26.58 9.85
CA SER A 305 13.53 27.12 8.88
C SER A 305 13.56 26.33 7.56
N ALA A 306 13.39 25.01 7.62
CA ALA A 306 13.34 24.16 6.43
C ALA A 306 12.07 24.43 5.61
N CYS A 307 10.91 24.54 6.26
CA CYS A 307 9.65 24.98 5.64
C CYS A 307 9.77 26.37 5.03
N ARG A 308 10.33 27.36 5.74
CA ARG A 308 10.52 28.71 5.20
C ARG A 308 11.41 28.70 3.96
N LEU A 309 12.50 27.93 3.97
CA LEU A 309 13.41 27.79 2.84
C LEU A 309 12.71 27.14 1.64
N ALA A 310 12.10 25.97 1.83
CA ALA A 310 11.41 25.24 0.77
C ALA A 310 10.28 26.06 0.14
N MET A 311 9.42 26.68 0.97
CA MET A 311 8.32 27.51 0.49
C MET A 311 8.78 28.78 -0.22
N SER A 312 9.96 29.34 0.11
CA SER A 312 10.52 30.48 -0.64
C SER A 312 10.83 30.15 -2.10
N SER A 313 11.14 28.87 -2.41
CA SER A 313 11.36 28.40 -3.78
C SER A 313 10.06 28.21 -4.57
N ILE A 314 8.93 28.05 -3.88
CA ILE A 314 7.60 27.84 -4.47
C ILE A 314 6.86 29.17 -4.62
N LEU A 315 6.86 29.98 -3.56
CA LEU A 315 6.24 31.30 -3.47
C LEU A 315 7.17 32.40 -4.05
N LYS A 316 7.57 32.24 -5.32
CA LYS A 316 8.61 33.07 -5.96
C LYS A 316 8.20 34.53 -6.18
N SER A 317 6.91 34.80 -6.32
CA SER A 317 6.36 36.11 -6.63
C SER A 317 4.94 36.25 -6.09
N ALA A 318 4.52 37.49 -5.83
CA ALA A 318 3.14 37.84 -5.54
C ALA A 318 2.21 37.46 -6.71
N ASP A 319 1.11 36.77 -6.43
CA ASP A 319 0.03 36.51 -7.39
C ASP A 319 -1.34 36.93 -6.81
N PRO A 320 -1.69 38.23 -6.89
CA PRO A 320 -3.00 38.71 -6.45
C PRO A 320 -4.17 38.05 -7.20
N ARG A 321 -4.00 37.69 -8.49
CA ARG A 321 -5.07 37.08 -9.29
C ARG A 321 -5.44 35.70 -8.75
N LEU A 322 -4.44 34.86 -8.48
CA LEU A 322 -4.66 33.55 -7.88
C LEU A 322 -5.28 33.65 -6.49
N ALA A 323 -4.82 34.61 -5.67
CA ALA A 323 -5.39 34.87 -4.35
C ALA A 323 -6.87 35.27 -4.43
N ASP A 324 -7.22 36.18 -5.35
CA ASP A 324 -8.59 36.64 -5.58
C ASP A 324 -9.48 35.50 -6.13
N GLU A 325 -9.00 34.66 -7.05
CA GLU A 325 -9.73 33.48 -7.53
C GLU A 325 -10.08 32.52 -6.39
N ILE A 326 -9.11 32.23 -5.52
CA ILE A 326 -9.28 31.33 -4.38
C ILE A 326 -10.20 31.96 -3.33
N GLU A 327 -10.05 33.25 -3.05
CA GLU A 327 -10.91 34.00 -2.12
C GLU A 327 -12.38 33.99 -2.58
N ASN A 328 -12.65 34.16 -3.87
CA ASN A 328 -13.99 34.02 -4.47
C ASN A 328 -14.56 32.58 -4.44
N ILE A 329 -13.71 31.58 -4.19
CA ILE A 329 -14.12 30.17 -3.99
C ILE A 329 -14.38 29.88 -2.50
N CYS A 330 -13.48 30.28 -1.62
CA CYS A 330 -13.53 29.97 -0.18
C CYS A 330 -14.53 30.85 0.60
N SER A 331 -14.78 32.08 0.17
CA SER A 331 -15.76 33.00 0.80
C SER A 331 -17.23 32.61 0.58
N ARG A 332 -17.50 31.55 -0.20
CA ARG A 332 -18.87 31.06 -0.46
C ARG A 332 -19.50 30.49 0.80
N ARG A 333 -20.77 30.82 1.05
CA ARG A 333 -21.56 30.33 2.20
C ARG A 333 -21.68 28.81 2.32
N SER A 334 -21.45 28.06 1.25
CA SER A 334 -21.46 26.60 1.25
C SER A 334 -20.19 26.07 0.61
N TRP A 335 -19.52 25.16 1.32
CA TRP A 335 -18.34 24.44 0.86
C TRP A 335 -18.67 23.13 0.13
N LYS A 336 -19.95 22.91 -0.26
CA LYS A 336 -20.33 21.78 -1.10
C LYS A 336 -19.59 21.86 -2.44
N GLY A 337 -18.83 20.81 -2.76
CA GLY A 337 -17.98 20.79 -3.96
C GLY A 337 -16.70 21.64 -3.90
N ILE A 338 -16.30 22.16 -2.73
CA ILE A 338 -15.12 23.03 -2.59
C ILE A 338 -13.86 22.41 -3.21
N VAL A 339 -13.67 21.09 -3.07
CA VAL A 339 -12.51 20.36 -3.60
C VAL A 339 -12.44 20.46 -5.12
N CYS A 340 -13.58 20.32 -5.81
CA CYS A 340 -13.65 20.46 -7.27
C CYS A 340 -13.52 21.92 -7.75
N ASN A 341 -13.90 22.90 -6.92
CA ASN A 341 -13.72 24.31 -7.25
C ASN A 341 -12.24 24.73 -7.10
N LEU A 342 -11.60 24.29 -6.02
CA LEU A 342 -10.18 24.58 -5.76
C LEU A 342 -9.27 23.81 -6.71
N TRP A 343 -9.49 22.52 -6.93
CA TRP A 343 -8.66 21.67 -7.80
C TRP A 343 -9.47 21.16 -9.01
N PRO A 344 -9.72 22.01 -10.02
CA PRO A 344 -10.69 21.73 -11.09
C PRO A 344 -10.27 20.62 -12.06
N LYS A 345 -9.01 20.19 -12.05
CA LYS A 345 -8.51 19.07 -12.85
C LYS A 345 -8.32 17.77 -12.06
N ALA A 346 -8.70 17.74 -10.77
CA ALA A 346 -8.63 16.53 -9.97
C ALA A 346 -9.53 15.45 -10.58
N LYS A 347 -8.98 14.24 -10.76
CA LYS A 347 -9.66 13.08 -11.36
C LYS A 347 -10.22 12.13 -10.31
N TYR A 348 -9.66 12.11 -9.10
CA TYR A 348 -10.12 11.31 -7.97
C TYR A 348 -9.58 11.83 -6.62
N ILE A 349 -10.16 11.32 -5.53
CA ILE A 349 -9.67 11.50 -4.16
C ILE A 349 -9.00 10.20 -3.70
N GLU A 350 -7.73 10.27 -3.29
CA GLU A 350 -6.98 9.12 -2.75
C GLU A 350 -7.06 9.10 -1.22
N ALA A 351 -7.73 8.11 -0.65
CA ALA A 351 -7.84 7.94 0.81
C ALA A 351 -8.34 6.55 1.18
N VAL A 352 -7.90 6.02 2.33
CA VAL A 352 -8.60 4.89 2.97
C VAL A 352 -9.97 5.37 3.44
N VAL A 353 -11.01 4.77 2.84
CA VAL A 353 -12.45 4.95 3.15
C VAL A 353 -13.15 3.62 3.51
N THR A 354 -12.40 2.53 3.69
CA THR A 354 -12.97 1.23 4.12
C THR A 354 -12.91 1.05 5.65
N GLY A 355 -13.52 -0.02 6.16
CA GLY A 355 -13.63 -0.29 7.59
C GLY A 355 -14.20 0.91 8.36
N SER A 356 -13.55 1.30 9.47
CA SER A 356 -13.97 2.44 10.29
C SER A 356 -13.85 3.82 9.60
N MET A 357 -13.18 3.93 8.44
CA MET A 357 -13.15 5.19 7.68
C MET A 357 -14.38 5.39 6.77
N SER A 358 -15.21 4.37 6.58
CA SER A 358 -16.43 4.44 5.74
C SER A 358 -17.43 5.50 6.20
N GLN A 359 -17.49 5.78 7.51
CA GLN A 359 -18.30 6.88 8.09
C GLN A 359 -18.00 8.26 7.49
N TYR A 360 -16.83 8.45 6.86
CA TYR A 360 -16.41 9.71 6.26
C TYR A 360 -16.77 9.85 4.78
N ILE A 361 -17.28 8.80 4.13
CA ILE A 361 -17.70 8.83 2.72
C ILE A 361 -18.69 9.98 2.44
N PRO A 362 -19.80 10.17 3.20
CA PRO A 362 -20.77 11.24 2.91
C PRO A 362 -20.17 12.65 3.01
N ALA A 363 -19.17 12.85 3.88
CA ALA A 363 -18.47 14.12 4.02
C ALA A 363 -17.54 14.39 2.83
N LEU A 364 -16.79 13.39 2.36
CA LEU A 364 -15.97 13.51 1.15
C LEU A 364 -16.84 13.74 -0.10
N GLU A 365 -17.97 13.06 -0.22
CA GLU A 365 -18.96 13.28 -1.29
C GLU A 365 -19.57 14.68 -1.24
N TYR A 366 -19.86 15.22 -0.04
CA TYR A 366 -20.31 16.60 0.11
C TYR A 366 -19.25 17.59 -0.42
N TYR A 367 -17.99 17.45 -0.02
CA TYR A 367 -16.90 18.32 -0.46
C TYR A 367 -16.49 18.12 -1.93
N SER A 368 -16.84 17.00 -2.56
CA SER A 368 -16.59 16.72 -4.00
C SER A 368 -17.85 16.82 -4.90
N MET A 369 -19.04 17.07 -4.32
CA MET A 369 -20.34 16.88 -5.00
C MET A 369 -20.55 15.47 -5.60
N GLY A 370 -19.86 14.45 -5.08
CA GLY A 370 -19.85 13.10 -5.66
C GLY A 370 -19.21 13.02 -7.06
N LYS A 371 -18.51 14.08 -7.50
CA LYS A 371 -17.89 14.14 -8.85
C LYS A 371 -16.53 13.43 -8.91
N LEU A 372 -15.87 13.25 -7.77
CA LEU A 372 -14.58 12.59 -7.67
C LEU A 372 -14.77 11.21 -7.04
N PRO A 373 -14.40 10.11 -7.72
CA PRO A 373 -14.40 8.79 -7.10
C PRO A 373 -13.40 8.75 -5.93
N LEU A 374 -13.74 7.96 -4.91
CA LEU A 374 -12.91 7.75 -3.73
C LEU A 374 -12.08 6.47 -3.93
N VAL A 375 -10.75 6.61 -3.95
CA VAL A 375 -9.82 5.54 -4.33
C VAL A 375 -9.05 5.06 -3.11
N CYS A 376 -9.35 3.82 -2.69
CA CYS A 376 -8.51 3.06 -1.77
C CYS A 376 -7.46 2.27 -2.55
N THR A 377 -6.17 2.55 -2.34
CA THR A 377 -5.07 2.00 -3.14
C THR A 377 -4.43 0.74 -2.57
N MET A 378 -4.27 0.67 -1.24
CA MET A 378 -3.50 -0.37 -0.55
C MET A 378 -4.07 -0.74 0.82
N TYR A 379 -3.73 -1.94 1.28
CA TYR A 379 -3.98 -2.44 2.63
C TYR A 379 -2.64 -2.81 3.29
N ALA A 380 -2.38 -2.25 4.47
CA ALA A 380 -1.11 -2.35 5.16
C ALA A 380 -1.24 -2.03 6.66
N SER A 381 -0.22 -2.41 7.42
CA SER A 381 -0.09 -2.21 8.87
C SER A 381 1.34 -1.79 9.24
N SER A 382 1.64 -1.58 10.53
CA SER A 382 3.02 -1.33 11.00
C SER A 382 3.86 -2.61 10.97
N GLU A 383 3.19 -3.73 11.15
CA GLU A 383 3.68 -5.09 11.23
C GLU A 383 4.08 -5.62 9.84
N CYS A 384 3.17 -5.53 8.87
CA CYS A 384 3.34 -6.00 7.49
C CYS A 384 2.54 -5.16 6.49
N TYR A 385 3.06 -5.01 5.26
CA TYR A 385 2.37 -4.40 4.13
C TYR A 385 1.73 -5.50 3.28
N PHE A 386 0.41 -5.49 3.12
CA PHE A 386 -0.32 -6.70 2.74
C PHE A 386 -0.63 -6.80 1.24
N GLY A 387 -1.25 -5.77 0.68
CA GLY A 387 -1.86 -5.87 -0.65
C GLY A 387 -2.32 -4.57 -1.27
N VAL A 388 -2.80 -4.67 -2.51
CA VAL A 388 -3.20 -3.54 -3.36
C VAL A 388 -4.61 -3.75 -3.93
N ASN A 389 -5.34 -2.67 -4.15
CA ASN A 389 -6.65 -2.72 -4.81
C ASN A 389 -6.44 -2.77 -6.33
N LEU A 390 -6.73 -3.92 -6.95
CA LEU A 390 -6.61 -4.10 -8.41
C LEU A 390 -7.72 -3.40 -9.21
N LYS A 391 -8.75 -2.86 -8.54
CA LYS A 391 -9.88 -2.12 -9.12
C LYS A 391 -10.07 -0.77 -8.40
N PRO A 392 -9.13 0.18 -8.52
CA PRO A 392 -9.13 1.43 -7.75
C PRO A 392 -10.40 2.29 -7.92
N LEU A 393 -11.11 2.21 -9.05
CA LEU A 393 -12.35 2.95 -9.33
C LEU A 393 -13.65 2.16 -9.01
N CYS A 394 -13.58 1.07 -8.24
CA CYS A 394 -14.80 0.43 -7.75
C CYS A 394 -15.52 1.31 -6.71
N ASP A 395 -16.81 1.03 -6.51
CA ASP A 395 -17.60 1.65 -5.46
C ASP A 395 -16.98 1.42 -4.07
N PRO A 396 -16.94 2.42 -3.16
CA PRO A 396 -16.32 2.29 -1.84
C PRO A 396 -16.79 1.11 -0.98
N ALA A 397 -18.06 0.69 -1.10
CA ALA A 397 -18.61 -0.47 -0.38
C ALA A 397 -18.24 -1.82 -1.02
N ASN A 398 -17.56 -1.80 -2.17
CA ASN A 398 -17.13 -2.95 -2.95
C ASN A 398 -15.60 -2.99 -3.13
N VAL A 399 -14.85 -2.15 -2.41
CA VAL A 399 -13.38 -2.13 -2.43
C VAL A 399 -12.85 -3.51 -2.06
N SER A 400 -11.83 -3.98 -2.77
CA SER A 400 -11.13 -5.16 -2.29
C SER A 400 -9.65 -5.21 -2.63
N PHE A 401 -8.86 -5.70 -1.68
CA PHE A 401 -7.40 -5.74 -1.75
C PHE A 401 -6.90 -7.15 -2.10
N THR A 402 -6.07 -7.27 -3.13
CA THR A 402 -5.33 -8.50 -3.42
C THR A 402 -4.04 -8.50 -2.63
N LEU A 403 -3.89 -9.52 -1.75
CA LEU A 403 -2.63 -9.77 -1.05
C LEU A 403 -1.52 -10.08 -2.05
N LEU A 404 -0.35 -9.48 -1.84
CA LEU A 404 0.84 -9.75 -2.64
C LEU A 404 1.63 -10.89 -1.97
N PRO A 405 1.73 -12.10 -2.58
CA PRO A 405 2.24 -13.30 -1.92
C PRO A 405 3.73 -13.28 -1.55
N ASN A 406 4.49 -12.23 -1.93
CA ASN A 406 5.91 -12.04 -1.62
C ASN A 406 6.17 -11.13 -0.41
N MET A 407 5.12 -10.56 0.20
CA MET A 407 5.26 -9.55 1.25
C MET A 407 5.34 -10.13 2.67
N GLY A 408 4.71 -11.28 2.89
CA GLY A 408 4.64 -12.05 4.13
C GLY A 408 4.00 -13.40 3.85
N TYR A 409 4.26 -14.41 4.69
CA TYR A 409 3.57 -15.68 4.59
C TYR A 409 2.22 -15.59 5.31
N TYR A 410 1.15 -15.99 4.64
CA TYR A 410 -0.24 -15.71 5.04
C TYR A 410 -1.05 -16.97 5.29
N GLU A 411 -1.62 -17.04 6.48
CA GLU A 411 -2.57 -18.06 6.91
C GLU A 411 -3.84 -17.42 7.47
N PHE A 412 -4.90 -18.20 7.53
CA PHE A 412 -6.24 -17.71 7.80
C PHE A 412 -6.94 -18.61 8.79
N ILE A 413 -7.42 -18.04 9.90
CA ILE A 413 -8.27 -18.73 10.87
C ILE A 413 -9.72 -18.54 10.42
N PRO A 414 -10.48 -19.60 10.08
CA PRO A 414 -11.88 -19.49 9.70
C PRO A 414 -12.73 -18.97 10.87
N LEU A 415 -13.53 -17.95 10.62
CA LEU A 415 -14.53 -17.45 11.58
C LEU A 415 -15.87 -18.13 11.30
N GLY A 416 -16.54 -18.59 12.37
CA GLY A 416 -17.86 -19.21 12.29
C GLY A 416 -18.92 -18.26 11.72
N LYS A 417 -19.98 -18.81 11.13
CA LYS A 417 -21.10 -18.00 10.61
C LYS A 417 -22.04 -17.48 11.72
N ASP A 418 -22.05 -18.15 12.87
CA ASP A 418 -23.04 -17.96 13.94
C ASP A 418 -22.41 -17.81 15.34
N GLU A 419 -21.11 -17.48 15.43
CA GLU A 419 -20.47 -17.17 16.71
C GLU A 419 -20.80 -15.73 17.11
N THR A 420 -21.80 -15.59 17.98
CA THR A 420 -22.04 -14.35 18.73
C THR A 420 -20.80 -13.98 19.53
N TYR A 421 -20.33 -12.73 19.37
CA TYR A 421 -19.16 -12.19 20.05
C TYR A 421 -19.20 -12.40 21.57
N GLY A 422 -18.51 -13.45 22.04
CA GLY A 422 -18.21 -13.67 23.45
C GLY A 422 -17.15 -12.68 23.92
N ASN A 423 -17.45 -11.93 24.99
CA ASN A 423 -16.44 -11.19 25.74
C ASN A 423 -15.69 -12.17 26.65
N GLU A 424 -14.91 -13.08 26.07
CA GLU A 424 -14.13 -14.06 26.84
C GLU A 424 -12.65 -13.90 26.47
N ASP A 425 -11.84 -13.55 27.48
CA ASP A 425 -10.38 -13.42 27.44
C ASP A 425 -9.70 -14.80 27.36
N ASP A 426 -10.36 -15.76 26.73
CA ASP A 426 -9.92 -17.14 26.69
C ASP A 426 -8.78 -17.30 25.68
N ASP A 427 -7.61 -17.57 26.24
CA ASP A 427 -6.41 -18.08 25.58
C ASP A 427 -6.62 -19.58 25.25
N GLU A 428 -7.71 -19.94 24.55
CA GLU A 428 -7.81 -21.25 23.90
C GLU A 428 -6.71 -21.35 22.82
N ASP A 429 -5.85 -22.36 22.94
CA ASP A 429 -4.87 -22.71 21.92
C ASP A 429 -5.55 -22.88 20.55
N ILE A 430 -5.32 -21.94 19.65
CA ILE A 430 -5.85 -21.99 18.28
C ILE A 430 -5.21 -23.19 17.59
N SER A 431 -5.95 -24.30 17.55
CA SER A 431 -5.46 -25.55 16.96
C SER A 431 -4.95 -25.31 15.54
N LEU A 432 -3.65 -25.57 15.31
CA LEU A 432 -2.97 -25.38 14.03
C LEU A 432 -3.69 -26.07 12.87
N ASN A 433 -4.42 -27.15 13.14
CA ASN A 433 -5.27 -27.88 12.19
C ASN A 433 -6.45 -27.04 11.63
N LYS A 434 -6.76 -25.87 12.20
CA LYS A 434 -7.79 -24.94 11.70
C LYS A 434 -7.24 -23.93 10.68
N LEU A 435 -5.92 -23.75 10.57
CA LEU A 435 -5.33 -22.77 9.65
C LEU A 435 -5.55 -23.16 8.19
N VAL A 436 -5.82 -22.14 7.36
CA VAL A 436 -6.00 -22.27 5.91
C VAL A 436 -4.97 -21.41 5.20
N ASP A 437 -4.23 -21.99 4.26
CA ASP A 437 -3.24 -21.26 3.46
C ASP A 437 -3.92 -20.25 2.51
N LEU A 438 -3.17 -19.22 2.10
CA LEU A 438 -3.59 -18.19 1.14
C LEU A 438 -4.40 -18.72 -0.05
N VAL A 439 -3.94 -19.79 -0.72
CA VAL A 439 -4.61 -20.31 -1.93
C VAL A 439 -5.80 -21.24 -1.64
N HIS A 440 -6.02 -21.61 -0.38
CA HIS A 440 -7.03 -22.59 0.05
C HIS A 440 -8.26 -21.95 0.73
N VAL A 441 -8.29 -20.62 0.86
CA VAL A 441 -9.43 -19.86 1.40
C VAL A 441 -10.70 -20.06 0.53
N LYS A 442 -11.88 -19.89 1.14
CA LYS A 442 -13.18 -20.07 0.47
C LYS A 442 -13.90 -18.74 0.29
N THR A 443 -14.45 -18.51 -0.91
CA THR A 443 -15.23 -17.31 -1.22
C THR A 443 -16.45 -17.17 -0.34
N GLY A 444 -16.65 -15.99 0.24
CA GLY A 444 -17.80 -15.69 1.10
C GLY A 444 -17.70 -16.29 2.52
N CYS A 445 -16.55 -16.85 2.89
CA CYS A 445 -16.19 -17.11 4.27
C CYS A 445 -15.42 -15.92 4.86
N TYR A 446 -15.53 -15.76 6.17
CA TYR A 446 -14.80 -14.76 6.96
C TYR A 446 -13.60 -15.41 7.63
N TYR A 447 -12.52 -14.66 7.74
CA TYR A 447 -11.27 -15.15 8.32
C TYR A 447 -10.59 -14.07 9.15
N GLU A 448 -9.88 -14.47 10.20
CA GLU A 448 -8.82 -13.67 10.81
C GLU A 448 -7.50 -13.93 10.08
N LEU A 449 -6.78 -12.86 9.77
CA LEU A 449 -5.46 -12.92 9.11
C LEU A 449 -4.37 -13.23 10.14
N VAL A 450 -3.57 -14.24 9.82
CA VAL A 450 -2.33 -14.60 10.50
C VAL A 450 -1.18 -14.35 9.53
N VAL A 451 -0.12 -13.68 10.00
CA VAL A 451 1.08 -13.43 9.18
C VAL A 451 2.33 -13.99 9.86
N THR A 452 3.25 -14.47 9.02
CA THR A 452 4.64 -14.73 9.37
C THR A 452 5.55 -13.83 8.54
N THR A 453 6.44 -13.06 9.20
CA THR A 453 7.37 -12.11 8.55
C THR A 453 8.84 -12.45 8.77
N PHE A 454 9.72 -11.80 7.99
CA PHE A 454 11.17 -11.89 8.18
C PHE A 454 11.66 -11.30 9.50
N SER A 455 10.98 -10.28 10.04
CA SER A 455 11.37 -9.55 11.24
C SER A 455 11.04 -10.27 12.57
N GLY A 456 10.74 -11.56 12.51
CA GLY A 456 10.52 -12.41 13.70
C GLY A 456 9.09 -12.40 14.22
N GLN A 457 8.14 -11.85 13.46
CA GLN A 457 6.72 -11.91 13.78
C GLN A 457 6.16 -13.22 13.22
N PHE A 458 6.25 -14.31 13.99
CA PHE A 458 5.73 -15.62 13.61
C PHE A 458 4.27 -15.75 14.05
N PHE A 459 3.39 -16.14 13.14
CA PHE A 459 1.95 -16.36 13.37
C PHE A 459 1.24 -15.29 14.23
N ILE A 460 1.49 -14.00 14.01
CA ILE A 460 0.77 -12.96 14.77
C ILE A 460 -0.66 -12.84 14.21
N THR A 461 -1.67 -12.99 15.08
CA THR A 461 -3.09 -12.73 14.82
C THR A 461 -3.40 -11.23 14.79
N PHE A 462 -4.14 -10.73 13.80
CA PHE A 462 -4.31 -9.28 13.60
C PHE A 462 -5.55 -8.63 14.22
N PHE A 463 -6.56 -9.38 14.67
CA PHE A 463 -7.91 -8.85 14.91
C PHE A 463 -8.69 -9.37 16.14
N LYS A 464 -8.05 -9.87 17.20
CA LYS A 464 -8.66 -9.75 18.55
C LYS A 464 -8.79 -8.25 18.91
N ASN A 465 -10.03 -7.73 18.81
CA ASN A 465 -10.53 -6.38 19.18
C ASN A 465 -10.38 -5.21 18.17
N THR A 466 -10.41 -5.45 16.86
CA THR A 466 -10.53 -4.35 15.85
C THR A 466 -11.56 -4.67 14.76
N CYS A 467 -12.46 -3.72 14.46
CA CYS A 467 -13.66 -3.91 13.60
C CYS A 467 -13.41 -4.07 12.08
N CYS A 468 -12.39 -4.82 11.65
CA CYS A 468 -12.12 -5.09 10.24
C CYS A 468 -12.00 -6.61 10.01
N TYR A 469 -13.15 -7.29 9.89
CA TYR A 469 -13.21 -8.72 9.56
C TYR A 469 -13.05 -8.92 8.06
N LEU A 470 -12.12 -9.79 7.64
CA LEU A 470 -11.80 -9.97 6.23
C LEU A 470 -12.87 -10.83 5.53
N GLN A 471 -13.63 -10.24 4.62
CA GLN A 471 -14.50 -10.99 3.71
C GLN A 471 -13.72 -11.33 2.43
N LEU A 472 -13.32 -12.58 2.26
CA LEU A 472 -12.56 -13.01 1.09
C LEU A 472 -13.46 -13.35 -0.11
N ARG A 473 -13.15 -12.76 -1.27
CA ARG A 473 -13.80 -13.05 -2.56
C ARG A 473 -12.76 -13.50 -3.58
N LEU A 474 -12.62 -14.80 -3.81
CA LEU A 474 -11.87 -15.27 -4.98
C LEU A 474 -12.68 -14.91 -6.24
N VAL A 475 -12.03 -14.22 -7.17
CA VAL A 475 -12.52 -14.11 -8.55
C VAL A 475 -11.69 -15.05 -9.41
N CYS A 476 -12.38 -15.80 -10.27
CA CYS A 476 -11.88 -17.03 -10.91
C CYS A 476 -10.47 -16.89 -11.52
N ASN A 477 -9.67 -17.95 -11.35
CA ASN A 477 -8.24 -18.03 -11.64
C ASN A 477 -7.36 -17.07 -10.79
N GLN A 478 -7.09 -17.54 -9.57
CA GLN A 478 -5.95 -17.15 -8.71
C GLN A 478 -5.89 -15.68 -8.23
N LYS A 479 -7.01 -14.94 -8.27
CA LYS A 479 -7.09 -13.60 -7.67
C LYS A 479 -7.89 -13.63 -6.37
N LEU A 480 -7.18 -13.64 -5.23
CA LEU A 480 -7.78 -13.29 -3.94
C LEU A 480 -8.13 -11.81 -3.89
N LEU A 481 -9.25 -11.50 -3.22
CA LEU A 481 -9.69 -10.16 -2.89
C LEU A 481 -10.15 -10.15 -1.42
N ILE A 482 -9.68 -9.20 -0.62
CA ILE A 482 -10.16 -8.89 0.73
C ILE A 482 -11.10 -7.71 0.66
N ASN A 483 -12.37 -7.89 1.03
CA ASN A 483 -13.28 -6.80 1.36
C ASN A 483 -13.25 -6.53 2.89
N THR A 484 -13.39 -5.26 3.32
CA THR A 484 -13.14 -4.77 4.70
C THR A 484 -14.19 -3.78 5.19
#